data_AF-A0AA94HQ60-F1
#
_entry.id   AF-A0AA94HQ60-F1
#
_cell.length_a   1.000
_cell.length_b   1.000
_cell.length_c   1.000
_cell.angle_alpha   90.00
_cell.angle_beta   90.00
_cell.angle_gamma   90.00
#
_symmetry.space_group_name_H-M   'P 1'
#
loop_
_entity.id
_entity.type
_entity.pdbx_description
1 polymer ?
#
loop_
_entity_poly.entity_id
_entity_poly.type
_entity_poly.pdbx_seq_one_letter_code
_entity_poly.pdbx_strand_id
1 'polypeptide(L)'
;MRKQIFWAFLLIFGLTTGGCAWFGGDSSSTEAVVTPAQPEPAAEPAPAPEKTAPAKADKKAAKPAEKKQPAARGAKTEAQIAAELDVVGRKLVAQAGRTVVPSKSKKDVRQDGKEFVASYVAVDEDSVSTELRPGASGQYVGFVRYKENVFECRGASRQAALAAACQQVKARRINELIRYDGKSWQY
;
A
#
# COMPACT_ATOMS: atom_id res chain seq x y z
N MET A 1 40.30 24.58 -3.40
CA MET A 1 40.08 25.48 -4.55
C MET A 1 38.70 25.20 -5.13
N ARG A 2 37.77 26.16 -4.99
CA ARG A 2 36.40 26.11 -5.52
C ARG A 2 36.38 26.83 -6.87
N LYS A 3 35.81 26.22 -7.90
CA LYS A 3 35.35 26.95 -9.09
C LYS A 3 33.93 26.50 -9.41
N GLN A 4 32.99 27.31 -8.93
CA GLN A 4 31.62 27.32 -9.42
C GLN A 4 31.59 28.08 -10.74
N ILE A 5 31.00 27.47 -11.76
CA ILE A 5 30.66 28.13 -13.02
C ILE A 5 29.15 28.31 -12.99
N PHE A 6 28.75 29.53 -12.63
CA PHE A 6 27.42 30.06 -12.86
C PHE A 6 27.24 30.26 -14.36
N TRP A 7 26.28 29.57 -14.96
CA TRP A 7 25.71 29.95 -16.24
C TRP A 7 24.27 30.40 -16.00
N ALA A 8 24.14 31.71 -15.89
CA ALA A 8 22.87 32.42 -15.97
C ALA A 8 22.46 32.50 -17.44
N PHE A 9 21.32 31.91 -17.79
CA PHE A 9 20.61 32.25 -19.02
C PHE A 9 19.33 32.99 -18.66
N LEU A 10 19.24 34.20 -19.19
CA LEU A 10 18.17 35.17 -19.02
C LEU A 10 16.83 34.66 -19.57
N LEU A 11 15.77 34.92 -18.78
CA LEU A 11 14.53 35.63 -19.15
C LEU A 11 14.20 35.75 -20.65
N ILE A 12 13.16 35.04 -21.09
CA ILE A 12 12.23 35.55 -22.11
C ILE A 12 10.79 35.29 -21.68
N PHE A 13 10.00 36.36 -21.80
CA PHE A 13 8.58 36.53 -21.56
C PHE A 13 7.67 35.52 -22.27
N GLY A 14 6.54 35.21 -21.65
CA GLY A 14 5.43 34.47 -22.27
C GLY A 14 4.18 34.46 -21.39
N LEU A 15 3.65 35.64 -21.08
CA LEU A 15 2.34 35.84 -20.47
C LEU A 15 1.27 35.54 -21.54
N THR A 16 0.66 34.36 -21.51
CA THR A 16 -0.57 34.10 -22.26
C THR A 16 -1.69 33.79 -21.27
N THR A 17 -2.45 34.83 -21.01
CA THR A 17 -3.81 34.79 -20.47
C THR A 17 -4.69 33.95 -21.38
N GLY A 18 -4.90 32.68 -21.00
CA GLY A 18 -5.87 31.78 -21.61
C GLY A 18 -7.00 31.51 -20.62
N GLY A 19 -7.89 32.49 -20.45
CA GLY A 19 -9.13 32.32 -19.70
C GLY A 19 -10.16 31.55 -20.52
N CYS A 20 -10.64 30.43 -20.00
CA CYS A 20 -11.94 29.86 -20.34
C CYS A 20 -12.71 29.71 -19.04
N ALA A 21 -13.51 30.74 -18.75
CA ALA A 21 -14.56 30.70 -17.74
C ALA A 21 -15.74 29.92 -18.31
N TRP A 22 -15.90 28.64 -17.94
CA TRP A 22 -17.13 27.89 -18.19
C TRP A 22 -17.54 27.14 -16.90
N PHE A 23 -18.83 27.27 -16.59
CA PHE A 23 -19.59 26.78 -15.43
C PHE A 23 -19.45 27.54 -14.11
N GLY A 24 -20.14 28.68 -14.08
CA GLY A 24 -20.90 29.09 -12.91
C GLY A 24 -22.12 28.19 -12.71
N GLY A 25 -22.24 27.63 -11.52
CA GLY A 25 -23.43 26.97 -11.00
C GLY A 25 -23.65 27.49 -9.59
N ASP A 26 -24.33 28.64 -9.50
CA ASP A 26 -24.87 29.20 -8.27
C ASP A 26 -26.17 28.45 -7.94
N SER A 27 -26.26 27.89 -6.73
CA SER A 27 -27.53 27.78 -6.03
C SER A 27 -27.27 27.72 -4.54
N SER A 28 -27.70 28.82 -3.92
CA SER A 28 -27.65 29.19 -2.51
C SER A 28 -28.16 28.13 -1.54
N SER A 29 -27.55 28.16 -0.36
CA SER A 29 -28.01 27.67 0.93
C SER A 29 -29.50 27.92 1.20
N THR A 30 -30.14 26.93 1.83
CA THR A 30 -31.06 27.13 2.95
C THR A 30 -30.86 26.01 3.96
N GLU A 31 -30.43 26.41 5.15
CA GLU A 31 -30.46 25.61 6.37
C GLU A 31 -31.89 25.43 6.89
N ALA A 32 -32.01 24.42 7.76
CA ALA A 32 -32.87 24.33 8.94
C ALA A 32 -34.18 23.53 8.87
N VAL A 33 -34.49 22.97 10.05
CA VAL A 33 -35.71 22.29 10.53
C VAL A 33 -35.55 20.76 10.57
N VAL A 34 -34.96 20.20 11.64
CA VAL A 34 -35.59 19.83 12.93
C VAL A 34 -36.55 18.63 12.78
N THR A 35 -36.11 17.49 13.33
CA THR A 35 -36.88 16.28 13.64
C THR A 35 -38.11 16.59 14.49
N PRO A 36 -39.24 15.86 14.36
CA PRO A 36 -39.47 14.81 15.36
C PRO A 36 -40.28 13.57 14.89
N ALA A 37 -40.06 12.48 15.62
CA ALA A 37 -41.02 11.46 16.05
C ALA A 37 -41.60 10.42 15.07
N GLN A 38 -41.20 9.17 15.37
CA GLN A 38 -41.83 7.86 15.14
C GLN A 38 -43.34 7.83 15.51
N PRO A 39 -44.12 6.85 15.02
CA PRO A 39 -44.20 5.57 15.76
C PRO A 39 -44.29 4.29 14.89
N GLU A 40 -43.77 3.19 15.44
CA GLU A 40 -44.09 1.80 15.07
C GLU A 40 -45.59 1.51 15.20
N PRO A 41 -46.09 0.48 14.49
CA PRO A 41 -46.60 -0.65 15.27
C PRO A 41 -46.30 -2.04 14.68
N ALA A 42 -45.79 -2.90 15.57
CA ALA A 42 -46.35 -4.20 15.94
C ALA A 42 -46.28 -5.40 14.97
N ALA A 43 -45.40 -6.33 15.35
CA ALA A 43 -45.70 -7.73 15.69
C ALA A 43 -46.50 -8.63 14.71
N GLU A 44 -45.78 -9.64 14.24
CA GLU A 44 -46.15 -11.06 14.01
C GLU A 44 -47.56 -11.54 14.39
N PRO A 45 -48.13 -12.52 13.63
CA PRO A 45 -47.75 -13.91 13.95
C PRO A 45 -47.64 -14.87 12.76
N ALA A 46 -46.70 -15.81 12.89
CA ALA A 46 -46.69 -17.08 12.17
C ALA A 46 -47.94 -17.94 12.49
N PRO A 47 -48.30 -18.88 11.59
CA PRO A 47 -48.10 -20.27 12.00
C PRO A 47 -47.47 -21.14 10.90
N ALA A 48 -46.54 -21.99 11.33
CA ALA A 48 -45.98 -23.14 10.63
C ALA A 48 -47.01 -24.32 10.60
N PRO A 49 -46.65 -25.56 10.22
CA PRO A 49 -45.85 -26.05 9.10
C PRO A 49 -46.61 -27.16 8.33
N GLU A 50 -46.44 -27.28 7.00
CA GLU A 50 -46.88 -28.49 6.30
C GLU A 50 -45.70 -29.33 5.81
N LYS A 51 -45.74 -30.60 6.21
CA LYS A 51 -44.76 -31.64 5.99
C LYS A 51 -44.76 -32.07 4.53
N THR A 52 -43.58 -32.20 3.94
CA THR A 52 -43.33 -33.31 3.01
C THR A 52 -41.83 -33.62 2.98
N ALA A 53 -41.50 -34.85 3.35
CA ALA A 53 -40.20 -35.49 3.14
C ALA A 53 -40.46 -36.74 2.27
N PRO A 54 -39.45 -37.47 1.80
CA PRO A 54 -38.21 -37.03 1.13
C PRO A 54 -38.03 -37.77 -0.21
N ALA A 55 -37.43 -37.14 -1.22
CA ALA A 55 -36.98 -37.84 -2.43
C ALA A 55 -35.45 -37.83 -2.53
N LYS A 56 -34.93 -39.01 -2.86
CA LYS A 56 -33.55 -39.47 -2.83
C LYS A 56 -32.65 -38.78 -3.87
N ALA A 57 -31.35 -38.79 -3.56
CA ALA A 57 -30.18 -38.83 -4.46
C ALA A 57 -30.06 -37.65 -5.45
N ASP A 58 -28.97 -36.89 -5.52
CA ASP A 58 -27.63 -37.40 -5.82
C ASP A 58 -26.54 -36.46 -5.29
N LYS A 59 -25.50 -37.10 -4.74
CA LYS A 59 -24.19 -36.48 -4.54
C LYS A 59 -23.63 -36.07 -5.91
N LYS A 60 -23.45 -34.78 -6.13
CA LYS A 60 -22.43 -34.29 -7.07
C LYS A 60 -21.60 -33.20 -6.42
N ALA A 61 -20.69 -33.63 -5.55
CA ALA A 61 -19.54 -32.85 -5.16
C ALA A 61 -18.69 -32.62 -6.42
N ALA A 62 -18.90 -31.49 -7.09
CA ALA A 62 -18.00 -30.99 -8.12
C ALA A 62 -16.72 -30.51 -7.42
N LYS A 63 -15.80 -31.46 -7.24
CA LYS A 63 -14.40 -31.21 -6.88
C LYS A 63 -13.84 -30.22 -7.93
N PRO A 64 -13.27 -29.07 -7.56
CA PRO A 64 -12.56 -28.25 -8.52
C PRO A 64 -11.41 -29.09 -9.09
N ALA A 65 -11.43 -29.29 -10.40
CA ALA A 65 -10.33 -29.92 -11.10
C ALA A 65 -9.14 -28.95 -11.06
N GLU A 66 -8.30 -29.13 -10.05
CA GLU A 66 -6.95 -28.58 -10.03
C GLU A 66 -6.21 -29.20 -11.21
N LYS A 67 -6.19 -28.48 -12.34
CA LYS A 67 -5.39 -28.83 -13.51
C LYS A 67 -3.94 -28.68 -13.11
N LYS A 68 -3.38 -29.75 -12.54
CA LYS A 68 -1.94 -29.88 -12.30
C LYS A 68 -1.27 -29.96 -13.66
N GLN A 69 -0.81 -28.81 -14.16
CA GLN A 69 0.04 -28.74 -15.34
C GLN A 69 1.27 -29.64 -15.09
N PRO A 70 1.60 -30.58 -15.99
CA PRO A 70 2.79 -31.39 -15.84
C PRO A 70 4.00 -30.46 -15.97
N ALA A 71 4.74 -30.28 -14.88
CA ALA A 71 6.02 -29.61 -14.90
C ALA A 71 6.93 -30.36 -15.88
N ALA A 72 7.37 -29.69 -16.95
CA ALA A 72 8.39 -30.22 -17.84
C ALA A 72 9.62 -30.61 -16.99
N ARG A 73 10.21 -31.78 -17.25
CA ARG A 73 11.37 -32.28 -16.49
C ARG A 73 12.48 -31.22 -16.54
N GLY A 74 12.73 -30.54 -15.41
CA GLY A 74 13.67 -29.42 -15.28
C GLY A 74 13.06 -28.08 -14.87
N ALA A 75 11.74 -27.91 -14.91
CA ALA A 75 11.06 -26.71 -14.44
C ALA A 75 10.84 -26.74 -12.91
N LYS A 76 11.04 -25.60 -12.25
CA LYS A 76 10.76 -25.46 -10.81
C LYS A 76 9.26 -25.67 -10.56
N THR A 77 8.93 -26.33 -9.45
CA THR A 77 7.55 -26.43 -8.99
C THR A 77 7.05 -25.09 -8.46
N GLU A 78 5.74 -24.87 -8.44
CA GLU A 78 5.16 -23.66 -7.85
C GLU A 78 5.61 -23.44 -6.40
N ALA A 79 5.70 -24.52 -5.61
CA ALA A 79 6.20 -24.45 -4.23
C ALA A 79 7.67 -24.02 -4.15
N GLN A 80 8.52 -24.45 -5.09
CA GLN A 80 9.90 -23.97 -5.17
C GLN A 80 9.97 -22.50 -5.56
N ILE A 81 9.12 -22.07 -6.50
CA ILE A 81 9.02 -20.67 -6.93
C ILE A 81 8.55 -19.79 -5.76
N ALA A 82 7.56 -20.23 -4.98
CA ALA A 82 7.10 -19.55 -3.78
C ALA A 82 8.18 -19.47 -2.68
N ALA A 83 8.91 -20.56 -2.43
CA ALA A 83 10.02 -20.53 -1.48
C ALA A 83 11.15 -19.57 -1.92
N GLU A 84 11.42 -19.48 -3.22
CA GLU A 84 12.35 -18.49 -3.76
C GLU A 84 11.82 -17.06 -3.62
N LEU A 85 10.51 -16.86 -3.79
CA LEU A 85 9.87 -15.57 -3.57
C LEU A 85 10.09 -15.09 -2.12
N ASP A 86 10.00 -15.97 -1.13
CA ASP A 86 10.27 -15.60 0.27
C ASP A 86 11.71 -15.12 0.50
N VAL A 87 12.68 -15.78 -0.14
CA VAL A 87 14.10 -15.39 -0.05
C VAL A 87 14.33 -14.05 -0.75
N VAL A 88 13.79 -13.89 -1.96
CA VAL A 88 13.89 -12.65 -2.73
C VAL A 88 13.19 -11.51 -2.02
N GLY A 89 12.01 -11.74 -1.45
CA GLY A 89 11.24 -10.76 -0.70
C GLY A 89 12.02 -10.23 0.51
N ARG A 90 12.61 -11.12 1.32
CA ARG A 90 13.48 -10.68 2.43
C ARG A 90 14.68 -9.86 1.96
N LYS A 91 15.32 -10.26 0.85
CA LYS A 91 16.45 -9.53 0.29
C LYS A 91 16.06 -8.13 -0.18
N LEU A 92 14.90 -8.00 -0.84
CA LEU A 92 14.33 -6.73 -1.29
C LEU A 92 14.02 -5.81 -0.11
N VAL A 93 13.35 -6.32 0.91
CA VAL A 93 13.01 -5.55 2.12
C VAL A 93 14.28 -5.09 2.85
N ALA A 94 15.28 -5.97 3.00
CA ALA A 94 16.57 -5.57 3.57
C ALA A 94 17.32 -4.54 2.70
N GLN A 95 17.15 -4.59 1.38
CA GLN A 95 17.69 -3.55 0.49
C GLN A 95 16.96 -2.23 0.68
N ALA A 96 15.63 -2.24 0.73
CA ALA A 96 14.82 -1.06 1.02
C ALA A 96 15.23 -0.42 2.36
N GLY A 97 15.45 -1.23 3.40
CA GLY A 97 15.95 -0.74 4.70
C GLY A 97 17.29 -0.01 4.62
N ARG A 98 18.16 -0.41 3.70
CA ARG A 98 19.46 0.25 3.45
C ARG A 98 19.34 1.51 2.59
N THR A 99 18.36 1.58 1.69
CA THR A 99 18.25 2.66 0.70
C THR A 99 17.17 3.70 1.02
N VAL A 100 16.33 3.47 2.04
CA VAL A 100 15.28 4.40 2.43
C VAL A 100 15.86 5.75 2.84
N VAL A 101 15.24 6.84 2.37
CA VAL A 101 15.63 8.22 2.69
C VAL A 101 14.36 9.03 3.00
N PRO A 102 14.35 9.86 4.05
CA PRO A 102 15.39 9.99 5.09
C PRO A 102 15.52 8.73 5.97
N SER A 103 16.74 8.42 6.43
CA SER A 103 17.05 7.22 7.22
C SER A 103 17.38 7.57 8.66
N LYS A 104 17.42 6.57 9.56
CA LYS A 104 17.74 6.78 10.98
C LYS A 104 19.11 7.45 11.19
N SER A 105 20.08 7.17 10.32
CA SER A 105 21.44 7.76 10.34
C SER A 105 21.52 9.11 9.63
N LYS A 106 20.60 9.40 8.69
CA LYS A 106 20.51 10.67 7.96
C LYS A 106 19.09 11.20 8.02
N LYS A 107 18.71 11.71 9.20
CA LYS A 107 17.40 12.32 9.45
C LYS A 107 17.28 13.63 8.66
N ASP A 108 16.11 13.87 8.10
CA ASP A 108 15.76 15.19 7.56
C ASP A 108 15.29 16.09 8.71
N VAL A 109 15.66 17.37 8.71
CA VAL A 109 15.27 18.29 9.80
C VAL A 109 14.63 19.54 9.22
N ARG A 110 13.40 19.80 9.66
CA ARG A 110 12.63 20.99 9.30
C ARG A 110 12.27 21.80 10.54
N GLN A 111 12.07 23.10 10.37
CA GLN A 111 11.46 23.95 11.39
C GLN A 111 9.93 23.80 11.30
N ASP A 112 9.28 23.70 12.46
CA ASP A 112 7.83 23.52 12.62
C ASP A 112 7.35 24.51 13.69
N GLY A 113 6.95 25.71 13.26
CA GLY A 113 6.67 26.82 14.16
C GLY A 113 7.92 27.23 14.96
N LYS A 114 7.83 27.12 16.30
CA LYS A 114 8.92 27.44 17.24
C LYS A 114 9.85 26.26 17.52
N GLU A 115 9.55 25.08 16.99
CA GLU A 115 10.32 23.86 17.21
C GLU A 115 11.02 23.39 15.93
N PHE A 116 11.89 22.40 16.08
CA PHE A 116 12.49 21.65 15.00
C PHE A 116 12.01 20.20 15.08
N VAL A 117 11.74 19.61 13.92
CA VAL A 117 11.31 18.22 13.76
C VAL A 117 12.36 17.50 12.92
N ALA A 118 13.05 16.54 13.53
CA ALA A 118 13.86 15.58 12.82
C ALA A 118 12.98 14.37 12.43
N SER A 119 12.96 14.00 11.16
CA SER A 119 12.15 12.89 10.65
C SER A 119 13.00 11.85 9.93
N TYR A 120 12.59 10.59 10.03
CA TYR A 120 13.16 9.50 9.26
C TYR A 120 12.14 8.38 9.04
N VAL A 121 12.45 7.50 8.10
CA VAL A 121 11.71 6.26 7.85
C VAL A 121 12.60 5.08 8.26
N ALA A 122 11.99 4.06 8.85
CA ALA A 122 12.59 2.76 9.05
C ALA A 122 11.70 1.68 8.44
N VAL A 123 12.31 0.77 7.69
CA VAL A 123 11.64 -0.44 7.19
C VAL A 123 11.53 -1.44 8.34
N ASP A 124 10.34 -2.02 8.49
CA ASP A 124 10.07 -3.12 9.42
C ASP A 124 10.35 -4.45 8.71
N GLU A 125 11.58 -4.93 8.82
CA GLU A 125 12.05 -6.14 8.12
C GLU A 125 11.31 -7.42 8.58
N ASP A 126 10.79 -7.42 9.81
CA ASP A 126 10.03 -8.54 10.39
C ASP A 126 8.58 -8.60 9.88
N SER A 127 8.09 -7.53 9.24
CA SER A 127 6.74 -7.46 8.69
C SER A 127 6.58 -8.06 7.29
N VAL A 128 7.65 -8.65 6.74
CA VAL A 128 7.65 -9.18 5.38
C VAL A 128 6.66 -10.34 5.21
N SER A 129 5.86 -10.26 4.16
CA SER A 129 4.99 -11.34 3.71
C SER A 129 5.04 -11.41 2.19
N THR A 130 4.92 -12.63 1.65
CA THR A 130 4.88 -12.83 0.21
C THR A 130 3.62 -13.54 -0.24
N GLU A 131 3.20 -13.28 -1.47
CA GLU A 131 2.11 -13.99 -2.11
C GLU A 131 2.46 -14.23 -3.58
N LEU A 132 2.30 -15.48 -4.02
CA LEU A 132 2.52 -15.89 -5.40
C LEU A 132 1.19 -15.88 -6.15
N ARG A 133 1.17 -15.27 -7.34
CA ARG A 133 0.01 -15.27 -8.24
C ARG A 133 0.40 -15.81 -9.60
N PRO A 134 -0.34 -16.79 -10.16
CA PRO A 134 -0.03 -17.34 -11.47
C PRO A 134 -0.25 -16.29 -12.58
N GLY A 135 0.66 -16.26 -13.54
CA GLY A 135 0.56 -15.49 -14.77
C GLY A 135 0.30 -16.38 -15.99
N ALA A 136 0.75 -15.94 -17.17
CA ALA A 136 0.79 -16.79 -18.35
C ALA A 136 1.70 -18.00 -18.13
N SER A 137 1.51 -19.09 -18.89
CA SER A 137 2.19 -20.40 -18.75
C SER A 137 3.61 -20.34 -18.15
N GLY A 138 3.74 -20.73 -16.88
CA GLY A 138 5.03 -20.82 -16.15
C GLY A 138 5.56 -19.50 -15.58
N GLN A 139 4.90 -18.38 -15.82
CA GLN A 139 5.19 -17.08 -15.24
C GLN A 139 4.37 -16.85 -13.98
N TYR A 140 4.92 -16.04 -13.07
CA TYR A 140 4.24 -15.65 -11.83
C TYR A 140 4.48 -14.19 -11.51
N VAL A 141 3.56 -13.60 -10.75
CA VAL A 141 3.75 -12.31 -10.07
C VAL A 141 3.92 -12.61 -8.59
N GLY A 142 5.01 -12.12 -8.00
CA GLY A 142 5.24 -12.14 -6.57
C GLY A 142 4.86 -10.79 -5.97
N PHE A 143 4.04 -10.82 -4.93
CA PHE A 143 3.74 -9.66 -4.10
C PHE A 143 4.65 -9.73 -2.89
N VAL A 144 5.48 -8.72 -2.67
CA VAL A 144 6.31 -8.57 -1.47
C VAL A 144 5.75 -7.41 -0.66
N ARG A 145 5.22 -7.70 0.52
CA ARG A 145 4.54 -6.72 1.37
C ARG A 145 5.27 -6.55 2.68
N TYR A 146 5.44 -5.31 3.11
CA TYR A 146 6.09 -4.96 4.37
C TYR A 146 5.61 -3.58 4.84
N LYS A 147 6.07 -3.15 6.01
CA LYS A 147 5.75 -1.84 6.58
C LYS A 147 6.97 -0.93 6.57
N GLU A 148 6.69 0.34 6.33
CA GLU A 148 7.60 1.44 6.63
C GLU A 148 7.01 2.29 7.74
N ASN A 149 7.82 2.60 8.74
CA ASN A 149 7.44 3.37 9.90
C ASN A 149 8.12 4.74 9.83
N VAL A 150 7.32 5.81 9.90
CA VAL A 150 7.81 7.19 9.95
C VAL A 150 7.95 7.61 11.40
N PHE A 151 9.13 8.11 11.74
CA PHE A 151 9.45 8.59 13.08
C PHE A 151 9.73 10.09 13.06
N GLU A 152 9.28 10.78 14.11
CA GLU A 152 9.59 12.18 14.36
C GLU A 152 10.20 12.34 15.76
N CYS A 153 11.20 13.20 15.86
CA CYS A 153 11.82 13.63 17.11
C CYS A 153 11.81 15.17 17.12
N ARG A 154 11.34 15.76 18.22
CA ARG A 154 11.13 17.20 18.34
C ARG A 154 12.11 17.83 19.31
N GLY A 155 12.46 19.09 19.07
CA GLY A 155 13.30 19.86 20.00
C GLY A 155 13.32 21.35 19.68
N ALA A 156 13.72 22.17 20.65
CA ALA A 156 13.77 23.63 20.52
C ALA A 156 14.85 24.13 19.53
N SER A 157 15.79 23.27 19.14
CA SER A 157 16.83 23.56 18.14
C SER A 157 17.05 22.36 17.22
N ARG A 158 17.71 22.58 16.08
CA ARG A 158 18.07 21.51 15.14
C ARG A 158 18.84 20.38 15.83
N GLN A 159 19.82 20.72 16.67
CA GLN A 159 20.63 19.75 17.43
C GLN A 159 19.80 19.02 18.47
N ALA A 160 18.91 19.72 19.19
CA ALA A 160 18.02 19.10 20.16
C ALA A 160 17.08 18.08 19.49
N ALA A 161 16.49 18.43 18.35
CA ALA A 161 15.63 17.51 17.59
C ALA A 161 16.39 16.27 17.09
N LEU A 162 17.64 16.41 16.65
CA LEU A 162 18.46 15.28 16.18
C LEU A 162 18.85 14.30 17.30
N ALA A 163 18.98 14.80 18.54
CA ALA A 163 19.36 14.02 19.72
C ALA A 163 18.16 13.48 20.53
N ALA A 164 16.96 14.01 20.30
CA ALA A 164 15.76 13.62 21.02
C ALA A 164 15.31 12.18 20.70
N ALA A 165 14.55 11.59 21.64
CA ALA A 165 13.85 10.34 21.39
C ALA A 165 12.77 10.54 20.32
N CYS A 166 12.70 9.62 19.37
CA CYS A 166 11.77 9.72 18.24
C CYS A 166 10.56 8.82 18.49
N GLN A 167 9.38 9.31 18.15
CA GLN A 167 8.12 8.57 18.23
C GLN A 167 7.68 8.18 16.82
N GLN A 168 7.07 7.00 16.70
CA GLN A 168 6.43 6.61 15.46
C GLN A 168 5.15 7.44 15.28
N VAL A 169 5.08 8.20 14.20
CA VAL A 169 3.92 9.05 13.89
C VAL A 169 3.05 8.50 12.77
N LYS A 170 3.59 7.58 11.95
CA LYS A 170 2.87 6.96 10.84
C LYS A 170 3.43 5.58 10.52
N ALA A 171 2.56 4.71 10.04
CA ALA A 171 2.94 3.46 9.38
C ALA A 171 2.40 3.46 7.94
N ARG A 172 3.19 2.99 6.99
CA ARG A 172 2.80 2.77 5.59
C ARG A 172 2.94 1.29 5.27
N ARG A 173 1.98 0.73 4.54
CA ARG A 173 2.10 -0.61 3.96
C ARG A 173 2.66 -0.47 2.55
N ILE A 174 3.76 -1.16 2.28
CA ILE A 174 4.39 -1.22 0.98
C ILE A 174 3.98 -2.55 0.32
N ASN A 175 3.77 -2.51 -0.99
CA ASN A 175 3.46 -3.66 -1.82
C ASN A 175 4.28 -3.57 -3.09
N GLU A 176 5.35 -4.34 -3.16
CA GLU A 176 6.21 -4.45 -4.33
C GLU A 176 5.76 -5.62 -5.19
N LEU A 177 5.66 -5.38 -6.50
CA LEU A 177 5.29 -6.41 -7.47
C LEU A 177 6.55 -6.79 -8.25
N ILE A 178 6.91 -8.07 -8.16
CA ILE A 178 8.05 -8.65 -8.86
C ILE A 178 7.60 -9.77 -9.78
N ARG A 179 8.33 -10.02 -10.86
CA ARG A 179 7.91 -10.98 -11.89
C ARG A 179 8.83 -12.18 -11.93
N TYR A 180 8.27 -13.39 -11.92
CA TYR A 180 8.97 -14.60 -12.33
C TYR A 180 8.70 -14.84 -13.82
N ASP A 181 9.75 -14.88 -14.63
CA ASP A 181 9.65 -15.00 -16.09
C ASP A 181 9.62 -16.44 -16.63
N GLY A 182 9.56 -17.43 -15.72
CA GLY A 182 9.72 -18.85 -16.05
C GLY A 182 11.12 -19.39 -15.75
N LYS A 183 12.07 -18.52 -15.39
CA LYS A 183 13.45 -18.87 -15.04
C LYS A 183 13.90 -18.21 -13.74
N SER A 184 13.71 -16.89 -13.62
CA SER A 184 14.18 -16.08 -12.50
C SER A 184 13.21 -14.97 -12.11
N TRP A 185 13.37 -14.48 -10.87
CA TRP A 185 12.72 -13.28 -10.35
C TRP A 185 13.36 -12.01 -10.92
N GLN A 186 12.52 -11.07 -11.36
CA GLN A 186 12.88 -9.76 -11.91
C GLN A 186 12.38 -8.67 -10.94
N TYR A 187 13.30 -7.87 -10.38
CA TYR A 187 13.05 -6.82 -9.38
C TYR A 187 14.16 -5.79 -9.34
#